data_AF-M4VEC2-F1
#
_entry.id   AF-M4VEC2-F1
#
_cell.length_a   1.000
_cell.length_b   1.000
_cell.length_c   1.000
_cell.angle_alpha   90.00
_cell.angle_beta   90.00
_cell.angle_gamma   90.00
#
_symmetry.space_group_name_H-M   'P 1'
#
loop_
_entity.id
_entity.type
_entity.pdbx_description
1 polymer ?
#
loop_
_entity_poly.entity_id
_entity_poly.type
_entity_poly.pdbx_seq_one_letter_code
_entity_poly.pdbx_strand_id
1 'polypeptide(L)'
;MKKGRVYYTGLSNWKSKAELNIEVGPYKLQVAQNQSQVLECFRLRYEVFCHEMAGLPKKSGLDFDKYDHYCDHLIIIHQPTQKVIGTYRMNFSETSESLYTESEFELTEWLSNQRDSFVELGRACIHREHRRGVVLSLLWRGIADYMKLMGAAKLIGCSSVKVTDARSAALLFKYFEAQQMLSAEIFYPHEKYQMPDLLFWLMAFAKGLNPEQMQEAEDLIPSLLKSYIKSGAKVASYPALDNDFKCLDFVTILERQNLDQKLVKKFNL
;
A
#
# COMPACT_ATOMS: atom_id res chain seq x y z
N MET A 1 0.73 19.25 -28.74
CA MET A 1 1.63 19.64 -27.63
C MET A 1 1.77 18.49 -26.64
N LYS A 2 3.02 18.19 -26.24
CA LYS A 2 3.49 16.95 -25.60
C LYS A 2 3.05 16.82 -24.13
N LYS A 3 1.95 16.10 -23.85
CA LYS A 3 1.57 15.70 -22.47
C LYS A 3 2.65 14.86 -21.76
N GLY A 4 3.60 14.27 -22.48
CA GLY A 4 4.74 13.54 -21.88
C GLY A 4 5.88 14.42 -21.34
N ARG A 5 6.05 15.68 -21.78
CA ARG A 5 7.18 16.51 -21.33
C ARG A 5 6.96 17.18 -19.98
N VAL A 6 5.70 17.51 -19.64
CA VAL A 6 5.34 18.29 -18.44
C VAL A 6 5.44 17.46 -17.15
N TYR A 7 5.38 16.13 -17.20
CA TYR A 7 5.44 15.32 -15.98
C TYR A 7 6.87 14.87 -15.61
N TYR A 8 7.77 14.77 -16.58
CA TYR A 8 9.20 14.60 -16.29
C TYR A 8 9.79 15.81 -15.54
N THR A 9 9.19 17.00 -15.63
CA THR A 9 9.68 18.18 -14.91
C THR A 9 9.46 18.11 -13.39
N GLY A 10 8.52 17.29 -12.91
CA GLY A 10 8.38 17.04 -11.47
C GLY A 10 9.54 16.21 -10.91
N LEU A 11 10.04 15.26 -11.71
CA LEU A 11 11.17 14.42 -11.34
C LEU A 11 12.53 15.09 -11.54
N SER A 12 12.62 16.12 -12.39
CA SER A 12 13.91 16.76 -12.67
C SER A 12 14.56 17.36 -11.42
N ASN A 13 13.75 17.75 -10.43
CA ASN A 13 14.20 18.27 -9.15
C ASN A 13 14.03 17.28 -7.98
N TRP A 14 13.57 16.06 -8.26
CA TRP A 14 13.35 15.05 -7.24
C TRP A 14 14.66 14.64 -6.57
N LYS A 15 14.62 14.52 -5.25
CA LYS A 15 15.71 14.02 -4.41
C LYS A 15 15.12 13.10 -3.33
N SER A 16 15.88 12.07 -2.97
CA SER A 16 15.57 11.23 -1.81
C SER A 16 15.61 12.06 -0.52
N LYS A 17 14.71 11.75 0.41
CA LYS A 17 14.70 12.36 1.75
C LYS A 17 15.42 11.50 2.78
N ALA A 18 15.39 10.18 2.58
CA ALA A 18 16.14 9.23 3.39
C ALA A 18 17.28 8.57 2.61
N GLU A 19 18.34 8.25 3.34
CA GLU A 19 19.42 7.38 2.87
C GLU A 19 19.34 6.05 3.62
N LEU A 20 19.08 4.98 2.86
CA LEU A 20 19.00 3.62 3.38
C LEU A 20 19.66 2.69 2.36
N ASN A 21 20.51 1.79 2.83
CA ASN A 21 21.15 0.78 2.01
C ASN A 21 21.41 -0.49 2.84
N ILE A 22 20.89 -1.63 2.39
CA ILE A 22 21.03 -2.93 3.04
C ILE A 22 21.27 -3.99 1.96
N GLU A 23 22.30 -4.80 2.14
CA GLU A 23 22.61 -5.92 1.23
C GLU A 23 22.34 -7.26 1.93
N VAL A 24 21.63 -8.15 1.25
CA VAL A 24 21.29 -9.51 1.73
C VAL A 24 21.35 -10.49 0.56
N GLY A 25 22.41 -11.30 0.53
CA GLY A 25 22.63 -12.23 -0.58
C GLY A 25 22.72 -11.49 -1.92
N PRO A 26 21.99 -11.90 -2.98
CA PRO A 26 22.03 -11.23 -4.28
C PRO A 26 21.14 -9.97 -4.34
N TYR A 27 20.60 -9.50 -3.22
CA TYR A 27 19.64 -8.40 -3.17
C TYR A 27 20.21 -7.20 -2.45
N LYS A 28 20.02 -6.02 -3.04
CA LYS A 28 20.30 -4.73 -2.43
C LYS A 28 19.00 -3.95 -2.24
N LEU A 29 18.63 -3.67 -1.01
CA LEU A 29 17.53 -2.79 -0.63
C LEU A 29 18.07 -1.37 -0.44
N GLN A 30 17.43 -0.38 -1.05
CA GLN A 30 17.78 1.02 -0.83
C GLN A 30 16.60 1.95 -1.08
N VAL A 31 16.69 3.20 -0.60
CA VAL A 31 15.90 4.28 -1.20
C VAL A 31 16.55 4.67 -2.52
N ALA A 32 15.76 4.85 -3.58
CA ALA A 32 16.26 5.29 -4.88
C ALA A 32 17.07 6.60 -4.71
N GLN A 33 18.18 6.72 -5.43
CA GLN A 33 19.15 7.82 -5.26
C GLN A 33 19.14 8.79 -6.44
N ASN A 34 18.51 8.40 -7.55
CA ASN A 34 18.47 9.20 -8.77
C ASN A 34 17.25 8.88 -9.62
N GLN A 35 16.98 9.76 -10.60
CA GLN A 35 15.85 9.64 -11.51
C GLN A 35 15.86 8.35 -12.32
N SER A 36 17.03 7.80 -12.68
CA SER A 36 17.10 6.55 -13.43
C SER A 36 16.49 5.39 -12.64
N GLN A 37 16.80 5.30 -11.35
CA GLN A 37 16.22 4.28 -10.47
C GLN A 37 14.72 4.49 -10.25
N VAL A 38 14.26 5.74 -10.13
CA VAL A 38 12.83 6.05 -10.05
C VAL A 38 12.10 5.62 -11.33
N LEU A 39 12.69 5.86 -12.51
CA LEU A 39 12.13 5.40 -13.78
C LEU A 39 12.07 3.87 -13.87
N GLU A 40 13.05 3.15 -13.32
CA GLU A 40 12.99 1.69 -13.21
C GLU A 40 11.85 1.21 -12.30
N CYS A 41 11.56 1.94 -11.20
CA CYS A 41 10.38 1.66 -10.38
C CYS A 41 9.09 1.74 -11.21
N PHE A 42 8.94 2.80 -12.02
CA PHE A 42 7.74 2.99 -12.84
C PHE A 42 7.60 1.93 -13.94
N ARG A 43 8.71 1.44 -14.49
CA ARG A 43 8.70 0.31 -15.43
C ARG A 43 8.25 -0.97 -14.74
N LEU A 44 8.80 -1.28 -13.56
CA LEU A 44 8.41 -2.45 -12.80
C LEU A 44 6.93 -2.41 -12.40
N ARG A 45 6.45 -1.24 -11.92
CA ARG A 45 5.02 -1.04 -11.61
C ARG A 45 4.14 -1.22 -12.84
N TYR A 46 4.54 -0.69 -14.00
CA TYR A 46 3.82 -0.89 -15.25
C TYR A 46 3.75 -2.37 -15.65
N GLU A 47 4.86 -3.09 -15.54
CA GLU A 47 4.91 -4.52 -15.78
C GLU A 47 3.93 -5.28 -14.87
N VAL A 48 4.01 -5.07 -13.56
CA VAL A 48 3.17 -5.80 -12.60
C VAL A 48 1.70 -5.37 -12.68
N PHE A 49 1.38 -4.08 -12.65
CA PHE A 49 -0.01 -3.62 -12.55
C PHE A 49 -0.76 -3.65 -13.88
N CYS A 50 -0.12 -3.27 -14.98
CA CYS A 50 -0.80 -3.24 -16.27
C CYS A 50 -0.74 -4.60 -16.98
N HIS A 51 0.39 -5.30 -16.97
CA HIS A 51 0.48 -6.57 -17.71
C HIS A 51 0.01 -7.77 -16.90
N GLU A 52 0.33 -7.86 -15.60
CA GLU A 52 -0.05 -9.03 -14.80
C GLU A 52 -1.42 -8.91 -14.14
N MET A 53 -1.80 -7.70 -13.69
CA MET A 53 -3.02 -7.48 -12.89
C MET A 53 -4.21 -6.94 -13.69
N ALA A 54 -4.17 -7.05 -15.03
CA ALA A 54 -5.21 -6.56 -15.94
C ALA A 54 -5.56 -5.08 -15.78
N GLY A 55 -4.61 -4.26 -15.32
CA GLY A 55 -4.76 -2.80 -15.26
C GLY A 55 -4.84 -2.19 -16.67
N LEU A 56 -5.41 -0.99 -16.77
CA LEU A 56 -5.52 -0.29 -18.05
C LEU A 56 -4.12 0.00 -18.61
N PRO A 57 -3.84 -0.35 -19.88
CA PRO A 57 -2.53 -0.12 -20.48
C PRO A 57 -2.26 1.37 -20.65
N LYS A 58 -1.16 1.84 -20.05
CA LYS A 58 -0.64 3.21 -20.17
C LYS A 58 0.25 3.34 -21.41
N LYS A 59 -0.07 4.28 -22.30
CA LYS A 59 0.70 4.57 -23.54
C LYS A 59 2.18 4.90 -23.30
N SER A 60 2.54 5.34 -22.09
CA SER A 60 3.92 5.66 -21.70
C SER A 60 4.80 4.44 -21.48
N GLY A 61 4.22 3.25 -21.24
CA GLY A 61 4.97 2.10 -20.73
C GLY A 61 5.48 2.28 -19.28
N LEU A 62 4.92 3.25 -18.55
CA LEU A 62 5.34 3.63 -17.20
C LEU A 62 4.12 3.84 -16.31
N ASP A 63 4.16 3.31 -15.09
CA ASP A 63 3.19 3.58 -14.04
C ASP A 63 3.73 4.65 -13.09
N PHE A 64 3.26 5.87 -13.31
CA PHE A 64 3.51 7.04 -12.48
C PHE A 64 2.21 7.85 -12.33
N ASP A 65 2.14 8.69 -11.31
CA ASP A 65 1.06 9.63 -11.06
C ASP A 65 1.56 10.93 -10.40
N LYS A 66 0.63 11.78 -9.98
CA LYS A 66 0.95 13.08 -9.37
C LYS A 66 1.64 12.96 -8.00
N TYR A 67 1.53 11.84 -7.30
CA TYR A 67 2.10 11.69 -5.95
C TYR A 67 3.62 11.42 -6.01
N ASP A 68 4.10 10.79 -7.08
CA ASP A 68 5.48 10.27 -7.13
C ASP A 68 6.57 11.35 -6.97
N HIS A 69 6.31 12.61 -7.30
CA HIS A 69 7.34 13.66 -7.29
C HIS A 69 7.74 14.15 -5.88
N TYR A 70 6.97 13.86 -4.84
CA TYR A 70 7.37 14.09 -3.44
C TYR A 70 7.51 12.79 -2.66
N CYS A 71 7.32 11.62 -3.27
CA CYS A 71 7.55 10.34 -2.60
C CYS A 71 9.02 9.94 -2.64
N ASP A 72 9.49 9.26 -1.60
CA ASP A 72 10.66 8.40 -1.75
C ASP A 72 10.23 7.05 -2.37
N HIS A 73 11.20 6.36 -2.98
CA HIS A 73 10.97 5.07 -3.61
C HIS A 73 11.90 4.04 -2.97
N LEU A 74 11.36 3.20 -2.08
CA LEU A 74 12.09 2.06 -1.56
C LEU A 74 12.16 1.01 -2.67
N ILE A 75 13.35 0.52 -2.97
CA ILE A 75 13.60 -0.43 -4.07
C ILE A 75 14.45 -1.60 -3.61
N ILE A 76 14.23 -2.74 -4.24
CA ILE A 76 15.17 -3.87 -4.23
C ILE A 76 15.77 -4.01 -5.61
N ILE A 77 17.10 -4.07 -5.66
CA ILE A 77 17.89 -4.34 -6.84
C ILE A 77 18.41 -5.78 -6.73
N HIS A 78 18.23 -6.57 -7.78
CA HIS A 78 18.89 -7.86 -7.91
C HIS A 78 20.29 -7.65 -8.47
N GLN A 79 21.32 -7.81 -7.65
CA GLN A 79 22.70 -7.47 -7.99
C GLN A 79 23.23 -8.21 -9.25
N PRO A 80 22.95 -9.50 -9.48
CA PRO A 80 23.41 -10.16 -10.71
C PRO A 80 22.86 -9.54 -12.01
N THR A 81 21.63 -9.04 -12.00
CA THR A 81 21.00 -8.45 -13.19
C THR A 81 21.00 -6.92 -13.20
N GLN A 82 21.35 -6.30 -12.07
CA GLN A 82 21.26 -4.85 -11.81
C GLN A 82 19.87 -4.25 -12.06
N LYS A 83 18.81 -5.08 -12.01
CA LYS A 83 17.43 -4.64 -12.22
C LYS A 83 16.73 -4.35 -10.90
N VAL A 84 15.88 -3.33 -10.87
CA VAL A 84 14.88 -3.15 -9.81
C VAL A 84 13.83 -4.26 -9.94
N ILE A 85 13.69 -5.06 -8.89
CA ILE A 85 12.81 -6.23 -8.81
C ILE A 85 11.71 -6.12 -7.76
N GLY A 86 11.73 -5.07 -6.94
CA GLY A 86 10.67 -4.77 -5.99
C GLY A 86 10.66 -3.29 -5.62
N THR A 87 9.48 -2.75 -5.31
CA THR A 87 9.37 -1.35 -4.85
C THR A 87 8.16 -1.12 -3.94
N TYR A 88 8.32 -0.13 -3.07
CA TYR A 88 7.25 0.60 -2.40
C TYR A 88 7.41 2.11 -2.65
N ARG A 89 6.28 2.80 -2.81
CA ARG A 89 6.22 4.25 -2.70
C ARG A 89 6.10 4.64 -1.23
N MET A 90 6.92 5.58 -0.79
CA MET A 90 7.00 6.07 0.59
C MET A 90 6.65 7.56 0.60
N ASN A 91 5.41 7.90 0.95
CA ASN A 91 4.94 9.28 0.98
C ASN A 91 4.94 9.80 2.43
N PHE A 92 5.99 10.53 2.82
CA PHE A 92 6.18 11.00 4.19
C PHE A 92 5.39 12.28 4.48
N SER A 93 4.57 12.27 5.53
CA SER A 93 3.56 13.30 5.83
C SER A 93 4.13 14.72 5.91
N GLU A 94 5.28 14.93 6.55
CA GLU A 94 5.88 16.28 6.73
C GLU A 94 6.33 16.94 5.42
N THR A 95 6.50 16.14 4.37
CA THR A 95 6.93 16.61 3.05
C THR A 95 5.89 16.36 1.96
N SER A 96 4.74 15.82 2.34
CA SER A 96 3.67 15.48 1.42
C SER A 96 2.80 16.70 1.16
N GLU A 97 2.43 16.91 -0.10
CA GLU A 97 1.42 17.91 -0.46
C GLU A 97 0.02 17.31 -0.56
N SER A 98 -0.08 15.99 -0.78
CA SER A 98 -1.36 15.28 -0.80
C SER A 98 -1.17 13.76 -0.66
N LEU A 99 -2.19 13.09 -0.15
CA LEU A 99 -2.22 11.63 -0.01
C LEU A 99 -3.06 10.99 -1.11
N TYR A 100 -2.67 9.80 -1.56
CA TYR A 100 -3.53 8.97 -2.41
C TYR A 100 -4.80 8.57 -1.66
N THR A 101 -4.66 8.23 -0.39
CA THR A 101 -5.75 7.79 0.50
C THR A 101 -6.83 8.87 0.62
N GLU A 102 -6.45 10.15 0.71
CA GLU A 102 -7.40 11.29 0.71
C GLU A 102 -8.22 11.40 -0.57
N SER A 103 -7.72 10.86 -1.68
CA SER A 103 -8.46 10.90 -2.94
C SER A 103 -9.64 9.94 -2.96
N GLU A 104 -9.60 8.89 -2.13
CA GLU A 104 -10.64 7.85 -1.99
C GLU A 104 -11.49 7.99 -0.74
N PHE A 105 -10.91 8.51 0.35
CA PHE A 105 -11.52 8.52 1.67
C PHE A 105 -11.51 9.91 2.32
N GLU A 106 -12.47 10.14 3.20
CA GLU A 106 -12.57 11.34 4.03
C GLU A 106 -11.58 11.27 5.20
N LEU A 107 -10.44 11.98 5.06
CA LEU A 107 -9.36 11.98 6.05
C LEU A 107 -9.19 13.35 6.77
N THR A 108 -9.94 14.37 6.37
CA THR A 108 -9.70 15.77 6.80
C THR A 108 -9.66 15.92 8.32
N GLU A 109 -10.63 15.36 9.03
CA GLU A 109 -10.68 15.44 10.50
C GLU A 109 -9.48 14.71 11.14
N TRP A 110 -9.16 13.51 10.66
CA TRP A 110 -8.02 12.74 11.16
C TRP A 110 -6.71 13.47 10.94
N LEU A 111 -6.47 14.00 9.74
CA LEU A 111 -5.27 14.78 9.42
C LEU A 111 -5.14 16.03 10.31
N SER A 112 -6.26 16.71 10.59
CA SER A 112 -6.25 17.90 11.46
C SER A 112 -5.87 17.59 12.92
N ASN A 113 -6.14 16.37 13.36
CA ASN A 113 -5.87 15.89 14.72
C ASN A 113 -4.57 15.08 14.84
N GLN A 114 -3.97 14.69 13.72
CA GLN A 114 -2.78 13.86 13.68
C GLN A 114 -1.56 14.68 14.15
N ARG A 115 -0.95 14.24 15.25
CA ARG A 115 0.23 14.90 15.86
C ARG A 115 1.54 14.27 15.43
N ASP A 116 1.54 12.96 15.22
CA ASP A 116 2.74 12.23 14.83
C ASP A 116 2.85 12.16 13.31
N SER A 117 4.08 12.26 12.81
CA SER A 117 4.36 12.02 11.40
C SER A 117 4.08 10.58 11.01
N PHE A 118 3.71 10.36 9.75
CA PHE A 118 3.37 9.05 9.21
C PHE A 118 3.90 8.90 7.78
N VAL A 119 3.90 7.67 7.28
CA VAL A 119 4.22 7.38 5.87
C VAL A 119 3.02 6.72 5.22
N GLU A 120 2.50 7.32 4.15
CA GLU A 120 1.59 6.63 3.26
C GLU A 120 2.38 5.67 2.36
N LEU A 121 2.06 4.38 2.45
CA LEU A 121 2.56 3.34 1.57
C LEU A 121 1.66 3.18 0.35
N GLY A 122 2.28 2.93 -0.80
CA GLY A 122 1.55 2.58 -2.00
C GLY A 122 2.42 1.88 -3.04
N ARG A 123 1.77 1.44 -4.12
CA ARG A 123 2.42 0.86 -5.31
C ARG A 123 3.37 -0.29 -4.97
N ALA A 124 2.96 -1.15 -4.03
CA ALA A 124 3.69 -2.34 -3.65
C ALA A 124 3.74 -3.32 -4.83
N CYS A 125 4.93 -3.56 -5.38
CA CYS A 125 5.09 -4.59 -6.40
C CYS A 125 6.44 -5.31 -6.29
N ILE A 126 6.43 -6.59 -6.64
CA ILE A 126 7.61 -7.45 -6.72
C ILE A 126 7.51 -8.20 -8.04
N HIS A 127 8.61 -8.20 -8.79
CA HIS A 127 8.75 -8.94 -10.04
C HIS A 127 8.41 -10.41 -9.82
N ARG A 128 7.63 -11.01 -10.73
CA ARG A 128 7.04 -12.35 -10.55
C ARG A 128 8.04 -13.42 -10.12
N GLU A 129 9.23 -13.42 -10.72
CA GLU A 129 10.31 -14.39 -10.45
C GLU A 129 10.93 -14.26 -9.05
N HIS A 130 10.71 -13.13 -8.38
CA HIS A 130 11.31 -12.80 -7.08
C HIS A 130 10.29 -12.70 -5.93
N ARG A 131 9.02 -13.09 -6.17
CA ARG A 131 7.97 -13.07 -5.13
C ARG A 131 8.18 -14.09 -4.02
N ARG A 132 9.02 -15.10 -4.26
CA ARG A 132 9.34 -16.15 -3.29
C ARG A 132 10.64 -15.82 -2.55
N GLY A 133 10.70 -16.18 -1.27
CA GLY A 133 11.90 -16.05 -0.45
C GLY A 133 12.01 -14.74 0.30
N VAL A 134 13.23 -14.20 0.39
CA VAL A 134 13.60 -13.14 1.35
C VAL A 134 13.12 -11.73 0.96
N VAL A 135 12.69 -11.52 -0.28
CA VAL A 135 12.42 -10.18 -0.85
C VAL A 135 11.33 -9.42 -0.10
N LEU A 136 10.19 -10.06 0.19
CA LEU A 136 9.10 -9.42 0.94
C LEU A 136 9.55 -9.06 2.37
N SER A 137 10.28 -9.96 3.04
CA SER A 137 10.83 -9.70 4.37
C SER A 137 11.86 -8.57 4.36
N LEU A 138 12.64 -8.46 3.28
CA LEU A 138 13.61 -7.39 3.09
C LEU A 138 12.91 -6.04 2.87
N LEU A 139 11.84 -5.97 2.07
CA LEU A 139 11.01 -4.76 1.95
C LEU A 139 10.44 -4.34 3.30
N TRP A 140 9.92 -5.28 4.08
CA TRP A 140 9.42 -5.00 5.43
C TRP A 140 10.47 -4.43 6.37
N ARG A 141 11.68 -4.98 6.33
CA ARG A 141 12.83 -4.42 7.05
C ARG A 141 13.12 -2.99 6.59
N GLY A 142 13.13 -2.75 5.28
CA GLY A 142 13.36 -1.41 4.73
C GLY A 142 12.29 -0.40 5.09
N ILE A 143 11.02 -0.82 5.14
CA ILE A 143 9.91 0.03 5.61
C ILE A 143 10.14 0.41 7.08
N ALA A 144 10.48 -0.55 7.94
CA ALA A 144 10.73 -0.27 9.36
C ALA A 144 11.94 0.66 9.55
N ASP A 145 13.05 0.41 8.85
CA ASP A 145 14.25 1.26 8.91
C ASP A 145 13.96 2.67 8.37
N TYR A 146 13.17 2.78 7.29
CA TYR A 146 12.70 4.07 6.75
C TYR A 146 11.84 4.83 7.77
N MET A 147 10.86 4.17 8.39
CA MET A 147 10.01 4.80 9.42
C MET A 147 10.87 5.33 10.58
N LYS A 148 11.86 4.55 11.02
CA LYS A 148 12.77 4.94 12.09
C LYS A 148 13.62 6.16 11.69
N LEU A 149 14.18 6.17 10.47
CA LEU A 149 14.97 7.28 9.95
C LEU A 149 14.13 8.57 9.84
N MET A 150 12.90 8.46 9.37
CA MET A 150 12.00 9.61 9.19
C MET A 150 11.25 10.02 10.46
N GLY A 151 11.39 9.28 11.56
CA GLY A 151 10.64 9.54 12.80
C GLY A 151 9.14 9.29 12.67
N ALA A 152 8.70 8.48 11.71
CA ALA A 152 7.29 8.20 11.48
C ALA A 152 6.73 7.22 12.53
N ALA A 153 5.62 7.58 13.16
CA ALA A 153 4.93 6.74 14.14
C ALA A 153 4.00 5.73 13.49
N LYS A 154 3.42 6.06 12.33
CA LYS A 154 2.40 5.25 11.65
C LYS A 154 2.74 5.01 10.18
N LEU A 155 2.26 3.88 9.67
CA LEU A 155 2.03 3.68 8.24
C LEU A 155 0.54 3.78 7.97
N ILE A 156 0.18 4.38 6.84
CA ILE A 156 -1.17 4.38 6.29
C ILE A 156 -1.13 3.94 4.82
N GLY A 157 -2.24 3.46 4.28
CA GLY A 157 -2.39 3.30 2.84
C GLY A 157 -3.58 2.44 2.45
N CYS A 158 -3.94 2.48 1.17
CA CYS A 158 -5.00 1.65 0.61
C CYS A 158 -4.51 0.23 0.32
N SER A 159 -5.26 -0.74 0.83
CA SER A 159 -5.09 -2.16 0.55
C SER A 159 -6.27 -2.66 -0.27
N SER A 160 -5.99 -3.11 -1.49
CA SER A 160 -7.02 -3.51 -2.45
C SER A 160 -7.34 -5.00 -2.38
N VAL A 161 -8.62 -5.35 -2.47
CA VAL A 161 -9.16 -6.72 -2.58
C VAL A 161 -9.89 -6.84 -3.92
N LYS A 162 -9.57 -7.85 -4.74
CA LYS A 162 -10.09 -8.00 -6.12
C LYS A 162 -11.50 -8.59 -6.16
N VAL A 163 -12.45 -7.86 -5.56
CA VAL A 163 -13.89 -8.10 -5.60
C VAL A 163 -14.60 -6.76 -5.83
N THR A 164 -15.86 -6.80 -6.27
CA THR A 164 -16.60 -5.58 -6.66
C THR A 164 -18.08 -5.63 -6.28
N ASP A 165 -18.53 -6.65 -5.54
CA ASP A 165 -19.93 -6.79 -5.15
C ASP A 165 -20.16 -6.44 -3.67
N ALA A 166 -21.36 -5.95 -3.38
CA ALA A 166 -21.73 -5.44 -2.06
C ALA A 166 -21.77 -6.54 -0.98
N ARG A 167 -22.09 -7.78 -1.34
CA ARG A 167 -22.10 -8.90 -0.41
C ARG A 167 -20.69 -9.20 0.06
N SER A 168 -19.74 -9.37 -0.85
CA SER A 168 -18.32 -9.58 -0.54
C SER A 168 -17.74 -8.41 0.25
N ALA A 169 -18.14 -7.17 -0.07
CA ALA A 169 -17.73 -5.99 0.68
C ALA A 169 -18.17 -6.03 2.15
N ALA A 170 -19.46 -6.31 2.39
CA ALA A 170 -20.00 -6.45 3.74
C ALA A 170 -19.40 -7.66 4.47
N LEU A 171 -19.19 -8.77 3.75
CA LEU A 171 -18.58 -10.00 4.26
C LEU A 171 -17.16 -9.73 4.80
N LEU A 172 -16.31 -9.06 4.01
CA LEU A 172 -14.96 -8.67 4.42
C LEU A 172 -14.97 -7.75 5.63
N PHE A 173 -15.83 -6.72 5.63
CA PHE A 173 -15.93 -5.78 6.75
C PHE A 173 -16.33 -6.50 8.05
N LYS A 174 -17.33 -7.39 7.98
CA LYS A 174 -17.79 -8.19 9.12
C LYS A 174 -16.76 -9.21 9.60
N TYR A 175 -15.98 -9.77 8.68
CA TYR A 175 -14.86 -10.62 9.04
C TYR A 175 -13.79 -9.84 9.82
N PHE A 176 -13.40 -8.65 9.35
CA PHE A 176 -12.44 -7.82 10.07
C PHE A 176 -12.95 -7.39 11.45
N GLU A 177 -14.24 -7.09 11.56
CA GLU A 177 -14.91 -6.81 12.84
C GLU A 177 -14.81 -8.01 13.80
N ALA A 178 -15.26 -9.19 13.35
CA ALA A 178 -15.27 -10.42 14.15
C ALA A 178 -13.87 -10.85 14.60
N GLN A 179 -12.85 -10.61 13.77
CA GLN A 179 -11.46 -10.93 14.06
C GLN A 179 -10.72 -9.83 14.82
N GLN A 180 -11.40 -8.75 15.24
CA GLN A 180 -10.81 -7.60 15.92
C GLN A 180 -9.68 -6.93 15.13
N MET A 181 -9.76 -7.00 13.81
CA MET A 181 -8.81 -6.42 12.86
C MET A 181 -9.17 -4.98 12.47
N LEU A 182 -10.33 -4.48 12.90
CA LEU A 182 -10.70 -3.08 12.70
C LEU A 182 -9.93 -2.15 13.65
N SER A 183 -9.59 -0.97 13.13
CA SER A 183 -9.08 0.16 13.89
C SER A 183 -10.23 0.81 14.67
N ALA A 184 -9.88 1.53 15.74
CA ALA A 184 -10.84 2.41 16.41
C ALA A 184 -11.18 3.64 15.54
N GLU A 185 -10.24 4.04 14.69
CA GLU A 185 -10.41 5.08 13.69
C GLU A 185 -10.97 4.44 12.41
N ILE A 186 -12.17 4.83 11.98
CA ILE A 186 -12.82 4.32 10.77
C ILE A 186 -13.12 5.47 9.82
N PHE A 187 -12.52 5.42 8.63
CA PHE A 187 -12.76 6.35 7.54
C PHE A 187 -13.91 5.91 6.64
N TYR A 188 -14.56 6.90 6.03
CA TYR A 188 -15.61 6.69 5.05
C TYR A 188 -15.09 7.00 3.65
N PRO A 189 -15.44 6.20 2.63
CA PRO A 189 -15.16 6.54 1.25
C PRO A 189 -15.96 7.78 0.83
N HIS A 190 -15.36 8.63 0.00
CA HIS A 190 -16.09 9.71 -0.67
C HIS A 190 -17.27 9.14 -1.48
N GLU A 191 -18.30 9.95 -1.71
CA GLU A 191 -19.54 9.55 -2.39
C GLU A 191 -19.29 8.72 -3.67
N LYS A 192 -18.34 9.14 -4.51
CA LYS A 192 -18.03 8.46 -5.79
C LYS A 192 -17.43 7.05 -5.65
N TYR A 193 -16.94 6.67 -4.47
CA TYR A 193 -16.39 5.34 -4.16
C TYR A 193 -17.28 4.53 -3.21
N GLN A 194 -18.45 5.04 -2.81
CA GLN A 194 -19.35 4.27 -1.95
C GLN A 194 -19.83 3.02 -2.68
N MET A 195 -19.87 1.90 -1.95
CA MET A 195 -20.42 0.65 -2.46
C MET A 195 -21.96 0.68 -2.40
N PRO A 196 -22.67 0.58 -3.54
CA PRO A 196 -24.12 0.45 -3.53
C PRO A 196 -24.57 -0.79 -2.73
N ASP A 197 -25.73 -0.71 -2.08
CA ASP A 197 -26.33 -1.80 -1.28
C ASP A 197 -25.47 -2.34 -0.12
N LEU A 198 -24.36 -1.69 0.23
CA LEU A 198 -23.49 -2.12 1.33
C LEU A 198 -24.26 -2.22 2.66
N LEU A 199 -25.10 -1.23 2.97
CA LEU A 199 -25.86 -1.19 4.22
C LEU A 199 -26.84 -2.38 4.33
N PHE A 200 -27.50 -2.73 3.23
CA PHE A 200 -28.39 -3.89 3.17
C PHE A 200 -27.64 -5.17 3.56
N TRP A 201 -26.46 -5.40 2.99
CA TRP A 201 -25.67 -6.60 3.29
C TRP A 201 -25.03 -6.57 4.68
N LEU A 202 -24.62 -5.40 5.17
CA LEU A 202 -24.16 -5.26 6.57
C LEU A 202 -25.27 -5.63 7.56
N MET A 203 -26.52 -5.24 7.27
CA MET A 203 -27.69 -5.65 8.06
C MET A 203 -28.01 -7.14 7.93
N ALA A 204 -27.85 -7.71 6.72
CA ALA A 204 -28.02 -9.15 6.50
C ALA A 204 -27.04 -9.98 7.35
N PHE A 205 -25.85 -9.44 7.63
CA PHE A 205 -24.82 -10.04 8.50
C PHE A 205 -24.81 -9.47 9.93
N ALA A 206 -25.87 -8.80 10.39
CA ALA A 206 -25.90 -8.16 11.71
C ALA A 206 -25.73 -9.15 12.88
N LYS A 207 -26.10 -10.43 12.69
CA LYS A 207 -25.92 -11.50 13.70
C LYS A 207 -24.53 -12.15 13.67
N GLY A 208 -23.59 -11.59 12.90
CA GLY A 208 -22.29 -12.16 12.63
C GLY A 208 -22.28 -13.11 11.45
N LEU A 209 -21.09 -13.64 11.14
CA LEU A 209 -20.87 -14.56 10.03
C LEU A 209 -20.89 -16.01 10.53
N ASN A 210 -21.46 -16.91 9.72
CA ASN A 210 -21.36 -18.35 9.96
C ASN A 210 -19.95 -18.88 9.57
N PRO A 211 -19.58 -20.13 9.91
CA PRO A 211 -18.25 -20.66 9.61
C PRO A 211 -17.88 -20.68 8.12
N GLU A 212 -18.83 -20.95 7.23
CA GLU A 212 -18.61 -20.95 5.78
C GLU A 212 -18.32 -19.54 5.27
N GLN A 213 -19.09 -18.55 5.72
CA GLN A 213 -18.90 -17.13 5.43
C GLN A 213 -17.57 -16.59 5.98
N MET A 214 -17.15 -17.05 7.16
CA MET A 214 -15.84 -16.70 7.72
C MET A 214 -14.70 -17.21 6.84
N GLN A 215 -14.79 -18.45 6.36
CA GLN A 215 -13.81 -19.02 5.45
C GLN A 215 -13.80 -18.29 4.10
N GLU A 216 -14.98 -18.04 3.54
CA GLU A 216 -15.14 -17.29 2.28
C GLU A 216 -14.48 -15.90 2.39
N ALA A 217 -14.75 -15.17 3.47
CA ALA A 217 -14.13 -13.87 3.71
C ALA A 217 -12.61 -13.96 3.78
N GLU A 218 -12.07 -14.96 4.49
CA GLU A 218 -10.63 -15.15 4.62
C GLU A 218 -9.96 -15.45 3.26
N ASP A 219 -10.61 -16.23 2.41
CA ASP A 219 -10.12 -16.60 1.08
C ASP A 219 -10.07 -15.42 0.12
N LEU A 220 -10.98 -14.46 0.28
CA LEU A 220 -10.98 -13.21 -0.48
C LEU A 220 -9.79 -12.30 -0.15
N ILE A 221 -9.24 -12.36 1.07
CA ILE A 221 -8.18 -11.44 1.51
C ILE A 221 -6.85 -11.75 0.78
N PRO A 222 -6.26 -10.78 0.05
CA PRO A 222 -5.00 -10.99 -0.63
C PRO A 222 -3.84 -11.24 0.33
N SER A 223 -2.84 -11.98 -0.13
CA SER A 223 -1.62 -12.30 0.64
C SER A 223 -0.90 -11.06 1.19
N LEU A 224 -0.95 -9.94 0.46
CA LEU A 224 -0.35 -8.68 0.88
C LEU A 224 -1.09 -8.07 2.07
N LEU A 225 -2.43 -7.97 2.02
CA LEU A 225 -3.23 -7.51 3.15
C LEU A 225 -3.11 -8.45 4.36
N LYS A 226 -3.10 -9.77 4.14
CA LYS A 226 -2.78 -10.75 5.21
C LYS A 226 -1.42 -10.46 5.84
N SER A 227 -0.42 -10.04 5.06
CA SER A 227 0.90 -9.68 5.57
C SER A 227 0.87 -8.40 6.40
N TYR A 228 0.12 -7.37 5.99
CA TYR A 228 -0.09 -6.16 6.78
C TYR A 228 -0.72 -6.47 8.14
N ILE A 229 -1.82 -7.23 8.15
CA ILE A 229 -2.52 -7.60 9.38
C ILE A 229 -1.62 -8.44 10.29
N LYS A 230 -0.85 -9.40 9.74
CA LYS A 230 0.12 -10.19 10.53
C LYS A 230 1.22 -9.33 11.16
N SER A 231 1.62 -8.24 10.50
CA SER A 231 2.55 -7.24 11.01
C SER A 231 1.91 -6.28 12.04
N GLY A 232 0.62 -6.44 12.35
CA GLY A 232 -0.10 -5.65 13.35
C GLY A 232 -0.89 -4.48 12.78
N ALA A 233 -1.09 -4.43 11.46
CA ALA A 233 -1.94 -3.43 10.84
C ALA A 233 -3.41 -3.70 11.15
N LYS A 234 -4.20 -2.65 11.15
CA LYS A 234 -5.65 -2.68 11.30
C LYS A 234 -6.33 -2.06 10.09
N VAL A 235 -7.48 -2.59 9.72
CA VAL A 235 -8.35 -2.00 8.69
C VAL A 235 -9.09 -0.82 9.32
N ALA A 236 -8.98 0.34 8.70
CA ALA A 236 -9.40 1.63 9.24
C ALA A 236 -10.45 2.31 8.36
N SER A 237 -11.23 1.57 7.58
CA SER A 237 -12.28 2.16 6.75
C SER A 237 -13.42 1.19 6.44
N TYR A 238 -14.54 1.76 6.00
CA TYR A 238 -15.49 1.04 5.15
C TYR A 238 -14.85 0.74 3.78
N PRO A 239 -15.36 -0.27 3.03
CA PRO A 239 -14.86 -0.57 1.69
C PRO A 239 -15.17 0.57 0.71
N ALA A 240 -14.17 1.01 -0.04
CA ALA A 240 -14.30 1.87 -1.21
C ALA A 240 -14.35 1.02 -2.48
N LEU A 241 -15.33 1.22 -3.37
CA LEU A 241 -15.37 0.59 -4.68
C LEU A 241 -14.55 1.39 -5.69
N ASP A 242 -13.37 0.90 -6.04
CA ASP A 242 -12.57 1.43 -7.14
C ASP A 242 -13.02 0.81 -8.47
N ASN A 243 -13.76 1.60 -9.24
CA ASN A 243 -14.29 1.21 -10.55
C ASN A 243 -13.23 1.15 -11.65
N ASP A 244 -12.11 1.85 -11.51
CA ASP A 244 -11.03 1.86 -12.51
C ASP A 244 -10.17 0.60 -12.38
N PHE A 245 -9.91 0.17 -11.13
CA PHE A 245 -9.10 -1.01 -10.83
C PHE A 245 -9.91 -2.27 -10.55
N LYS A 246 -11.25 -2.18 -10.51
CA LYS A 246 -12.17 -3.30 -10.25
C LYS A 246 -11.81 -4.02 -8.96
N CYS A 247 -11.73 -3.25 -7.87
CA CYS A 247 -11.46 -3.76 -6.53
C CYS A 247 -12.20 -2.98 -5.46
N LEU A 248 -12.15 -3.54 -4.24
CA LEU A 248 -12.43 -2.80 -3.02
C LEU A 248 -11.12 -2.32 -2.42
N ASP A 249 -11.04 -1.04 -2.08
CA ASP A 249 -9.96 -0.50 -1.30
C ASP A 249 -10.38 -0.33 0.16
N PHE A 250 -9.44 -0.64 1.05
CA PHE A 250 -9.56 -0.44 2.48
C PHE A 250 -8.37 0.37 2.97
N VAL A 251 -8.59 1.41 3.76
CA VAL A 251 -7.50 2.06 4.47
C VAL A 251 -6.96 1.10 5.51
N THR A 252 -5.64 1.02 5.59
CA THR A 252 -4.93 0.23 6.59
C THR A 252 -3.98 1.11 7.36
N ILE A 253 -3.96 0.98 8.68
CA ILE A 253 -3.06 1.71 9.58
C ILE A 253 -2.19 0.70 10.32
N LEU A 254 -0.88 0.96 10.38
CA LEU A 254 0.06 0.17 11.18
C LEU A 254 0.90 1.11 12.07
N GLU A 255 0.74 0.96 13.38
CA GLU A 255 1.60 1.61 14.37
C GLU A 255 3.01 1.00 14.34
N ARG A 256 4.05 1.84 14.34
CA ARG A 256 5.45 1.39 14.32
C ARG A 256 5.77 0.44 15.46
N GLN A 257 5.24 0.70 16.65
CA GLN A 257 5.43 -0.16 17.82
C GLN A 257 4.96 -1.61 17.59
N ASN A 258 3.88 -1.80 16.82
CA ASN A 258 3.36 -3.13 16.49
C ASN A 258 4.30 -3.82 15.49
N LEU A 259 4.78 -3.07 14.49
CA LEU A 259 5.74 -3.57 13.51
C LEU A 259 7.05 -4.02 14.19
N ASP A 260 7.61 -3.18 15.06
CA ASP A 260 8.85 -3.46 15.80
C ASP A 260 8.72 -4.76 16.61
N GLN A 261 7.64 -4.92 17.38
CA GLN A 261 7.38 -6.14 18.15
C GLN A 261 7.29 -7.40 17.26
N LYS A 262 6.73 -7.27 16.07
CA LYS A 262 6.58 -8.40 15.12
C LYS A 262 7.89 -8.73 14.42
N LEU A 263 8.69 -7.72 14.06
CA LEU A 263 9.99 -7.91 13.43
C LEU A 263 11.00 -8.53 14.40
N VAL A 264 11.05 -8.06 15.65
CA VAL A 264 11.87 -8.66 16.72
C VAL A 264 11.57 -10.16 16.85
N LYS A 265 10.28 -10.52 16.98
CA LYS A 265 9.83 -11.92 17.04
C LYS A 265 10.20 -12.74 15.80
N LYS A 266 10.23 -12.12 14.62
CA LYS A 266 10.50 -12.81 13.34
C LYS A 266 11.99 -13.03 13.07
N PHE A 267 12.84 -12.13 13.56
CA PHE A 267 14.28 -12.15 13.31
C PHE A 267 15.13 -12.57 14.52
N ASN A 268 14.52 -12.98 15.64
CA ASN A 268 15.21 -13.37 16.89
C ASN A 268 16.29 -12.37 17.30
N LEU A 269 15.95 -11.07 17.26
CA LEU A 269 16.76 -10.01 17.84
C LEU A 269 16.40 -9.81 19.32
#